data_AF-A0A842T4Y0-F1
#
_entry.id   AF-A0A842T4Y0-F1
#
_cell.length_a   1.000
_cell.length_b   1.000
_cell.length_c   1.000
_cell.angle_alpha   90.00
_cell.angle_beta   90.00
_cell.angle_gamma   90.00
#
_symmetry.space_group_name_H-M   'P 1'
#
loop_
_entity.id
_entity.type
_entity.pdbx_description
1 polymer ?
#
loop_
_entity_poly.entity_id
_entity_poly.type
_entity_poly.pdbx_seq_one_letter_code
_entity_poly.pdbx_strand_id
1 'polypeptide(L)' 'DERCAKCYKCIEACPYEAISVNEDGLIEVDLISCRGCGICEAQCPSKAIELKHYKDNQFTAYLDEILPTTD' A
#
# COMPACT_ATOMS: atom_id res chain seq x y z
N ASP A 1 9.05 0.74 -8.70
CA ASP A 1 9.44 -0.34 -7.76
C ASP A 1 9.60 -1.63 -8.57
N GLU A 2 10.73 -2.33 -8.43
CA GLU A 2 10.99 -3.63 -9.11
C GLU A 2 9.98 -4.72 -8.71
N ARG A 3 9.33 -4.57 -7.54
CA ARG A 3 8.24 -5.45 -7.09
C ARG A 3 6.95 -5.25 -7.89
N CYS A 4 6.78 -4.15 -8.61
CA CYS A 4 5.53 -3.87 -9.32
C CYS A 4 5.42 -4.71 -10.60
N ALA A 5 4.49 -5.67 -10.62
CA ALA A 5 4.22 -6.52 -11.78
C ALA A 5 3.30 -5.88 -12.84
N LYS A 6 2.95 -4.58 -12.69
CA LYS A 6 2.03 -3.84 -13.59
C LYS A 6 0.71 -4.58 -13.88
N CYS A 7 0.12 -5.23 -12.87
CA CYS A 7 -1.14 -5.98 -13.00
C CYS A 7 -2.41 -5.11 -12.88
N TYR A 8 -2.28 -3.81 -12.64
CA TYR A 8 -3.35 -2.80 -12.60
C TYR A 8 -4.46 -2.97 -11.54
N LYS A 9 -4.42 -4.02 -10.71
CA LYS A 9 -5.36 -4.20 -9.59
C LYS A 9 -5.50 -2.99 -8.66
N CYS A 10 -4.41 -2.25 -8.45
CA CYS A 10 -4.44 -1.03 -7.62
C CYS A 10 -5.27 0.10 -8.25
N ILE A 11 -5.30 0.19 -9.58
CA ILE A 11 -6.11 1.17 -10.32
C ILE A 11 -7.59 0.82 -10.15
N GLU A 12 -7.96 -0.43 -10.42
CA GLU A 12 -9.34 -0.93 -10.27
C GLU A 12 -9.86 -0.79 -8.84
N ALA A 13 -9.00 -1.00 -7.86
CA ALA A 13 -9.38 -1.00 -6.46
C ALA A 13 -9.49 0.40 -5.83
N CYS A 14 -9.01 1.47 -6.49
CA CYS A 14 -9.02 2.81 -5.91
C CYS A 14 -10.39 3.49 -6.10
N PRO A 15 -11.19 3.68 -5.03
CA PRO A 15 -12.51 4.32 -5.15
C PRO A 15 -12.44 5.84 -5.38
N TYR A 16 -11.24 6.42 -5.34
CA TYR A 16 -11.00 7.85 -5.52
C TYR A 16 -10.28 8.16 -6.84
N GLU A 17 -10.08 7.15 -7.70
CA GLU A 17 -9.42 7.29 -9.00
C GLU A 17 -8.02 7.96 -8.90
N ALA A 18 -7.36 7.81 -7.76
CA ALA A 18 -6.09 8.48 -7.46
C ALA A 18 -4.86 7.73 -8.02
N ILE A 19 -5.05 6.65 -8.77
CA ILE A 19 -3.95 5.80 -9.27
C ILE A 19 -4.09 5.65 -10.77
N SER A 20 -3.02 5.92 -11.51
CA SER A 20 -2.99 5.89 -12.97
C SER A 20 -1.66 5.33 -13.49
N VAL A 21 -1.53 5.26 -14.81
CA VAL A 21 -0.27 4.94 -15.50
C VAL A 21 0.31 6.24 -16.05
N ASN A 22 1.55 6.57 -15.71
CA ASN A 22 2.23 7.75 -16.19
C ASN A 22 2.82 7.54 -17.61
N GLU A 23 3.49 8.57 -18.14
CA GLU A 23 4.08 8.56 -19.48
C GLU A 23 5.15 7.46 -19.69
N ASP A 24 5.85 7.07 -18.61
CA ASP A 24 6.85 5.99 -18.63
C ASP A 24 6.22 4.58 -18.51
N GLY A 25 4.89 4.49 -18.50
CA GLY A 25 4.19 3.23 -18.30
C GLY A 25 4.33 2.68 -16.88
N LEU A 26 4.61 3.53 -15.90
CA LEU A 26 4.71 3.19 -14.48
C LEU A 26 3.43 3.56 -13.75
N ILE A 27 3.14 2.81 -12.68
CA ILE A 27 2.01 3.13 -11.79
C ILE A 27 2.38 4.37 -10.98
N GLU A 28 1.51 5.37 -11.02
CA GLU A 28 1.64 6.64 -10.29
C GLU A 28 0.41 6.86 -9.40
N VAL A 29 0.63 7.54 -8.27
CA VAL A 29 -0.44 7.90 -7.31
C VAL A 29 -0.50 9.42 -7.19
N ASP A 30 -1.66 10.00 -7.51
CA ASP A 30 -1.96 11.40 -7.21
C ASP A 30 -2.20 11.56 -5.71
N LEU A 31 -1.22 12.16 -5.03
CA LEU A 31 -1.27 12.39 -3.59
C LEU A 31 -2.33 13.43 -3.18
N ILE A 32 -2.81 14.26 -4.10
CA ILE A 32 -3.86 15.25 -3.81
C ILE A 32 -5.22 14.56 -3.71
N SER A 33 -5.50 13.63 -4.62
CA SER A 33 -6.76 12.86 -4.64
C SER A 33 -6.75 11.66 -3.67
N CYS A 34 -5.57 11.14 -3.34
CA CYS A 34 -5.41 10.00 -2.44
C CYS A 34 -5.91 10.31 -1.02
N ARG A 35 -6.78 9.44 -0.48
CA ARG A 35 -7.31 9.54 0.89
C ARG A 35 -6.56 8.69 1.93
N GLY A 36 -5.53 7.97 1.52
CA GLY A 36 -4.76 7.10 2.42
C GLY A 36 -5.54 5.90 2.96
N CYS A 37 -6.55 5.41 2.25
CA CYS A 37 -7.43 4.33 2.73
C CYS A 37 -6.82 2.92 2.75
N GLY A 38 -5.69 2.69 2.06
CA GLY A 38 -4.95 1.42 2.09
C GLY A 38 -5.49 0.28 1.23
N ILE A 39 -6.60 0.47 0.52
CA ILE A 39 -7.20 -0.59 -0.32
C ILE A 39 -6.22 -1.06 -1.41
N CYS A 40 -5.52 -0.13 -2.07
CA CYS A 40 -4.55 -0.45 -3.13
C CYS A 40 -3.35 -1.25 -2.60
N GLU A 41 -2.90 -0.98 -1.38
CA GLU A 41 -1.85 -1.73 -0.68
C GLU A 41 -2.33 -3.15 -0.37
N ALA A 42 -3.50 -3.29 0.26
CA ALA A 42 -4.07 -4.58 0.63
C ALA A 42 -4.34 -5.49 -0.58
N GLN A 43 -4.69 -4.91 -1.73
CA GLN A 43 -4.95 -5.65 -2.97
C GLN A 43 -3.69 -5.94 -3.80
N CYS A 44 -2.54 -5.34 -3.47
CA CYS A 44 -1.31 -5.50 -4.24
C CYS A 44 -0.67 -6.88 -3.97
N PRO A 45 -0.72 -7.84 -4.92
CA PRO A 45 -0.22 -9.19 -4.64
C PRO A 45 1.30 -9.22 -4.44
N SER A 46 2.00 -8.29 -5.08
CA SER A 46 3.46 -8.17 -5.00
C SER A 46 3.93 -7.24 -3.88
N LYS A 47 3.01 -6.68 -3.08
CA LYS A 47 3.32 -5.74 -1.99
C LYS A 47 4.23 -4.58 -2.42
N ALA A 48 3.99 -4.07 -3.64
CA ALA A 48 4.76 -2.99 -4.25
C ALA A 48 4.27 -1.58 -3.86
N ILE A 49 3.13 -1.49 -3.16
CA ILE A 49 2.55 -0.24 -2.65
C ILE A 49 2.63 -0.30 -1.12
N GLU A 50 3.07 0.80 -0.50
CA GLU A 50 3.16 0.95 0.96
C GLU A 50 2.52 2.28 1.36
N LEU A 51 1.64 2.26 2.37
CA LEU A 51 1.14 3.49 2.98
C LEU A 51 2.19 4.11 3.89
N LYS A 52 2.51 5.38 3.65
CA LYS A 52 3.41 6.13 4.55
C LYS A 52 2.78 6.22 5.95
N HIS A 53 3.60 6.04 6.96
CA HIS A 53 3.24 6.14 8.40
C HIS A 53 2.39 5.00 8.97
N TYR A 54 2.22 3.90 8.23
CA TYR A 54 1.65 2.65 8.74
C TYR A 54 2.61 1.52 8.39
N LYS A 55 3.67 1.36 9.18
CA LYS A 55 4.56 0.22 9.01
C LYS A 55 4.12 -0.90 9.93
N ASP A 56 4.09 -2.12 9.42
CA ASP A 56 3.78 -3.32 10.20
C ASP A 56 4.58 -3.38 11.51
N ASN A 57 5.85 -2.94 11.46
CA ASN A 57 6.76 -2.94 12.61
C ASN A 57 6.39 -1.95 13.74
N GLN A 58 5.53 -0.97 13.49
CA GLN A 58 5.03 -0.05 14.52
C GLN A 58 3.98 -0.73 15.39
N PHE A 59 3.17 -1.63 14.81
CA PHE A 59 2.19 -2.40 15.57
C PHE A 59 2.81 -3.60 16.26
N THR A 60 3.78 -4.28 15.66
CA THR A 60 4.42 -5.44 16.31
C THR A 60 5.10 -5.07 17.62
N ALA A 61 5.84 -3.95 17.67
CA ALA A 61 6.49 -3.52 18.91
C ALA A 61 5.49 -3.24 20.05
N TYR A 62 4.34 -2.65 19.71
CA TYR A 62 3.26 -2.39 20.66
C TYR A 62 2.52 -3.68 21.08
N LEU A 63 2.31 -4.60 20.14
CA LEU A 63 1.70 -5.90 20.41
C LEU A 63 2.60 -6.79 21.27
N ASP A 64 3.91 -6.81 21.02
CA ASP A 64 4.89 -7.55 21.83
C ASP A 64 4.92 -7.03 23.28
N GLU A 65 4.67 -5.72 23.49
CA GLU A 65 4.58 -5.12 24.82
C GLU A 65 3.28 -5.51 25.55
N ILE A 66 2.14 -5.51 24.86
CA ILE A 66 0.82 -5.72 25.48
C ILE A 66 0.43 -7.19 25.56
N LEU A 67 0.84 -7.98 24.58
CA LEU A 67 0.62 -9.41 24.46
C LEU A 67 1.99 -10.07 24.26
N PRO A 68 2.86 -10.08 25.28
CA PRO A 68 4.11 -10.82 25.20
C PRO A 68 3.75 -12.29 24.96
N THR A 69 3.95 -12.75 23.73
CA THR A 69 3.79 -14.16 23.39
C THR A 69 4.89 -14.89 24.14
N THR A 70 4.52 -15.65 25.16
CA THR A 70 5.42 -16.63 25.78
C THR A 70 5.62 -17.75 24.77
N ASP A 71 6.76 -17.76 24.10
CA ASP A 71 7.38 -19.04 23.73
C ASP A 71 7.77 -19.80 25.02
#